data_AF-A0A378KKY3-F1
#
_entry.id   AF-A0A378KKY3-F1
#
_cell.length_a   1.000
_cell.length_b   1.000
_cell.length_c   1.000
_cell.angle_alpha   90.00
_cell.angle_beta   90.00
_cell.angle_gamma   90.00
#
_symmetry.space_group_name_H-M   'P 1'
#
loop_
_entity.id
_entity.type
_entity.pdbx_description
1 polymer ?
#
loop_
_entity_poly.entity_id
_entity_poly.type
_entity_poly.pdbx_seq_one_letter_code
_entity_poly.pdbx_strand_id
1 'polypeptide(L)' 'MIKERTLAGIASARARGRKGGRPYKMTQAKLRLAMAALGQLETKIGPLCEELGITKQTLYRHVSPTGELREDGKKLLGMV' A
#
# COMPACT_ATOMS: atom_id res chain seq x y z
N MET A 1 5.87 -31.96 -19.25
CA MET A 1 6.92 -30.98 -19.62
C MET A 1 6.41 -29.52 -19.79
N ILE A 2 5.37 -29.07 -19.07
CA ILE A 2 4.82 -27.70 -19.23
C ILE A 2 5.20 -26.80 -18.04
N LYS A 3 5.14 -27.33 -16.82
CA LYS A 3 5.39 -26.60 -15.57
C LYS A 3 6.81 -26.01 -15.49
N GLU A 4 7.83 -26.78 -15.91
CA GLU A 4 9.23 -26.35 -15.91
C GLU A 4 9.47 -25.12 -16.79
N ARG A 5 8.88 -25.08 -17.99
CA ARG A 5 9.03 -23.95 -18.92
C ARG A 5 8.39 -22.69 -18.36
N THR A 6 7.21 -22.82 -17.73
CA THR A 6 6.54 -21.69 -17.08
C THR A 6 7.34 -21.15 -15.91
N LEU A 7 7.89 -22.02 -15.05
CA LEU A 7 8.73 -21.60 -13.93
C LEU A 7 10.01 -20.91 -14.40
N ALA A 8 10.68 -21.44 -15.43
CA ALA A 8 11.85 -20.82 -16.04
C ALA A 8 11.52 -19.42 -16.62
N GLY A 9 10.36 -19.27 -17.27
CA GLY A 9 9.89 -17.97 -17.77
C GLY A 9 9.62 -16.96 -16.65
N ILE A 10 8.96 -17.38 -15.57
CA ILE A 10 8.72 -16.53 -14.40
C ILE A 10 10.04 -16.12 -13.73
N ALA A 11 10.98 -17.05 -13.58
CA ALA A 11 12.30 -16.78 -13.01
C ALA A 11 13.07 -15.76 -13.85
N SER A 12 13.09 -15.95 -15.18
CA SER A 12 13.69 -15.01 -16.13
C SER A 12 13.06 -13.60 -16.04
N ALA A 13 11.74 -13.51 -15.91
CA ALA A 13 11.04 -12.23 -15.74
C ALA A 13 11.37 -11.55 -14.39
N ARG A 14 11.48 -12.32 -13.30
CA ARG A 14 11.88 -11.80 -11.98
C ARG A 14 13.33 -11.30 -11.99
N ALA A 15 14.24 -11.99 -12.67
CA ALA A 15 15.63 -11.57 -12.82
C ALA A 15 15.75 -10.22 -13.57
N ARG A 16 14.82 -9.93 -14.49
CA ARG A 16 14.68 -8.61 -15.14
C ARG A 16 14.00 -7.53 -14.27
N GLY A 17 13.71 -7.82 -13.00
CA GLY A 17 13.11 -6.86 -12.06
C GLY A 17 11.58 -6.89 -11.99
N ARG A 18 10.89 -7.80 -12.67
CA ARG A 18 9.42 -7.90 -12.57
C ARG A 18 9.02 -8.42 -11.18
N LYS A 19 8.40 -7.56 -10.38
CA LYS A 19 7.69 -7.96 -9.15
C LYS A 19 6.26 -8.40 -9.50
N GLY A 20 6.03 -9.71 -9.50
CA GLY A 20 4.71 -10.29 -9.75
C GLY A 20 3.75 -10.15 -8.56
N GLY A 21 2.50 -10.59 -8.74
CA GLY A 21 1.45 -10.50 -7.72
C GLY A 21 0.49 -9.31 -7.94
N ARG A 22 -0.47 -9.14 -7.02
CA ARG A 22 -1.42 -8.03 -7.08
C ARG A 22 -0.73 -6.72 -6.68
N PRO A 23 -0.85 -5.64 -7.48
CA PRO A 23 -0.32 -4.33 -7.09
C PRO A 23 -0.87 -3.85 -5.75
N TYR A 24 -0.04 -3.16 -4.99
CA TYR A 24 -0.44 -2.58 -3.71
C TYR A 24 -1.45 -1.44 -3.93
N LYS A 25 -2.58 -1.48 -3.22
CA LYS A 25 -3.60 -0.42 -3.32
C LYS A 25 -3.19 0.88 -2.62
N MET A 26 -2.40 0.75 -1.54
CA MET A 26 -1.85 1.89 -0.80
C MET A 26 -0.52 2.30 -1.42
N THR A 27 -0.39 3.58 -1.77
CA THR A 27 0.83 4.16 -2.36
C THR A 27 1.36 5.24 -1.43
N GLN A 28 2.63 5.64 -1.61
CA GLN A 28 3.23 6.69 -0.79
C GLN A 28 2.47 8.02 -0.90
N ALA A 29 1.97 8.34 -2.08
CA ALA A 29 1.15 9.53 -2.31
C ALA A 29 -0.15 9.48 -1.48
N LYS A 30 -0.88 8.36 -1.55
CA LYS A 30 -2.11 8.15 -0.75
C LYS A 30 -1.83 8.19 0.74
N LEU A 31 -0.70 7.64 1.17
CA LEU A 31 -0.30 7.62 2.57
C LEU A 31 -0.06 9.04 3.10
N ARG A 32 0.67 9.88 2.35
CA ARG A 32 0.90 11.28 2.73
C ARG A 32 -0.39 12.08 2.81
N LEU A 33 -1.30 11.88 1.84
CA LEU A 33 -2.61 12.51 1.84
C LEU A 33 -3.44 12.07 3.06
N ALA A 34 -3.48 10.76 3.33
CA ALA A 34 -4.17 10.21 4.48
C ALA A 34 -3.65 10.77 5.81
N MET A 35 -2.32 10.91 5.97
CA MET A 35 -1.72 11.52 7.16
C MET A 35 -2.15 12.99 7.33
N ALA A 36 -2.11 13.77 6.25
CA ALA A 36 -2.51 15.18 6.29
C ALA A 36 -4.00 15.34 6.63
N ALA A 37 -4.85 14.50 6.03
CA ALA A 37 -6.28 14.51 6.28
C ALA A 37 -6.62 14.12 7.72
N LEU A 38 -6.02 13.04 8.25
CA LEU A 38 -6.28 12.58 9.62
C LEU A 38 -5.74 13.51 10.70
N GLY A 39 -4.82 14.42 10.36
CA GLY A 39 -4.39 15.50 11.26
C GLY A 39 -5.45 16.58 11.50
N GLN A 40 -6.54 16.61 10.70
CA GLN A 40 -7.65 17.52 10.90
C GLN A 40 -8.80 16.85 11.66
N LEU A 41 -9.34 17.52 12.70
CA LEU A 41 -10.39 16.98 13.56
C LEU A 41 -11.70 16.65 12.82
N GLU A 42 -11.98 17.30 11.70
CA GLU A 42 -13.24 17.15 10.96
C GLU A 42 -13.23 15.99 9.94
N THR A 43 -12.10 15.31 9.77
CA THR A 43 -11.94 14.31 8.71
C THR A 43 -12.74 13.05 8.99
N LYS A 44 -13.69 12.76 8.09
CA LYS A 44 -14.48 11.52 8.12
C LYS A 44 -13.73 10.40 7.40
N ILE A 45 -13.44 9.34 8.15
CA ILE A 45 -12.66 8.19 7.67
C ILE A 45 -13.33 7.44 6.51
N GLY A 46 -14.66 7.33 6.51
CA GLY A 46 -15.42 6.66 5.46
C GLY A 46 -15.21 7.29 4.08
N PRO A 47 -15.61 8.57 3.90
CA PRO A 47 -15.39 9.32 2.66
C PRO A 47 -13.92 9.35 2.21
N LEU A 48 -12.98 9.52 3.15
CA LEU A 48 -11.55 9.49 2.86
C LEU A 48 -11.12 8.14 2.25
N CYS A 49 -11.62 7.03 2.78
CA CYS A 49 -11.31 5.70 2.26
C CYS A 49 -11.88 5.48 0.85
N GLU A 50 -13.10 5.98 0.61
CA GLU A 50 -13.75 5.91 -0.71
C GLU A 50 -12.98 6.71 -1.76
N GLU A 51 -12.61 7.95 -1.44
CA GLU A 51 -11.81 8.81 -2.33
C GLU A 51 -10.45 8.19 -2.65
N LEU A 52 -9.78 7.61 -1.65
CA LEU A 52 -8.50 6.94 -1.83
C LEU A 52 -8.62 5.54 -2.49
N GLY A 53 -9.84 5.01 -2.64
CA GLY A 53 -10.12 3.68 -3.19
C GLY A 53 -9.56 2.53 -2.34
N ILE A 54 -9.46 2.74 -1.03
CA ILE A 54 -8.93 1.77 -0.06
C ILE A 54 -9.98 1.42 0.99
N THR A 55 -9.78 0.31 1.70
CA THR A 55 -10.64 -0.04 2.83
C THR A 55 -10.16 0.64 4.11
N LYS A 56 -11.05 0.81 5.09
CA LYS A 56 -10.70 1.27 6.45
C LYS A 56 -9.59 0.42 7.07
N GLN A 57 -9.62 -0.90 6.84
CA GLN A 57 -8.58 -1.81 7.28
C GLN A 57 -7.21 -1.47 6.67
N THR A 58 -7.17 -1.14 5.38
CA THR A 58 -5.93 -0.74 4.71
C THR A 58 -5.42 0.56 5.33
N LEU A 59 -6.29 1.56 5.51
CA LEU A 59 -5.93 2.82 6.15
C LEU A 59 -5.32 2.60 7.55
N TYR A 60 -6.04 1.89 8.43
CA TYR A 60 -5.61 1.68 9.81
C TYR A 60 -4.38 0.81 10.00
N ARG A 61 -4.03 -0.01 9.01
CA ARG A 61 -2.77 -0.75 9.04
C ARG A 61 -1.58 0.19 8.85
N HIS A 62 -1.74 1.25 8.06
CA HIS A 62 -0.66 2.17 7.72
C HIS A 62 -0.63 3.45 8.58
N VAL A 63 -1.79 3.96 9.01
CA VAL A 63 -1.93 5.23 9.76
C VAL A 63 -2.87 5.04 10.95
N SER A 64 -2.53 5.63 12.10
CA SER A 64 -3.42 5.70 13.26
C SER A 64 -4.56 6.71 13.02
N PRO A 65 -5.65 6.66 13.81
CA PRO A 65 -6.70 7.69 13.76
C PRO A 65 -6.18 9.11 14.06
N THR A 66 -5.03 9.23 14.72
CA THR A 66 -4.34 10.50 15.06
C THR A 66 -3.42 11.01 13.94
N GLY A 67 -3.32 10.29 12.81
CA GLY A 67 -2.45 10.66 11.68
C GLY A 67 -1.01 10.16 11.79
N GLU A 68 -0.67 9.39 12.83
CA GLU A 68 0.67 8.86 13.06
C GLU A 68 0.94 7.60 12.21
N LEU A 69 2.17 7.46 11.72
CA LEU A 69 2.59 6.33 10.91
C LEU A 69 2.78 5.06 11.75
N ARG A 70 2.08 3.99 11.33
CA ARG A 70 2.33 2.64 11.82
C ARG A 70 3.47 1.97 11.04
N GLU A 71 3.94 0.82 11.52
CA GLU A 71 5.07 0.09 10.94
C GLU A 71 4.91 -0.17 9.43
N ASP A 72 3.74 -0.60 8.98
CA ASP A 72 3.47 -0.82 7.54
C ASP A 72 3.52 0.49 6.74
N GLY A 73 3.15 1.62 7.34
CA GLY A 73 3.31 2.94 6.72
C GLY A 73 4.77 3.35 6.62
N LYS A 74 5.56 3.12 7.68
CA LYS A 74 7.01 3.39 7.71
C LYS A 74 7.76 2.57 6.66
N LYS A 75 7.46 1.27 6.55
CA LYS A 75 8.00 0.38 5.50
C LYS A 75 7.65 0.88 4.10
N LEU A 76 6.43 1.36 3.89
CA LEU A 76 6.00 1.88 2.59
C LEU A 76 6.75 3.16 2.20
N LEU A 77 7.16 3.98 3.16
CA LEU A 77 8.01 5.16 2.96
C LEU A 77 9.51 4.85 2.93
N GLY A 78 9.92 3.60 3.17
CA GLY A 78 11.33 3.20 3.23
C GLY A 78 12.07 3.71 4.46
N MET A 79 11.34 4.01 5.54
CA MET A 79 11.93 4.49 6.81
C MET A 79 12.40 3.34 7.73
N VAL A 80 11.96 2.11 7.44
CA VAL A 80 12.28 0.87 8.16
C VAL A 80 12.41 -0.26 7.15
#